data_AF-A0A6M5YWQ7-F1
#
_entry.id   AF-A0A6M5YWQ7-F1
#
_cell.length_a   1.000
_cell.length_b   1.000
_cell.length_c   1.000
_cell.angle_alpha   90.00
_cell.angle_beta   90.00
_cell.angle_gamma   90.00
#
_symmetry.space_group_name_H-M   'P 1'
#
loop_
_entity.id
_entity.type
_entity.pdbx_description
1 polymer ?
#
loop_
_entity_poly.entity_id
_entity_poly.type
_entity_poly.pdbx_seq_one_letter_code
_entity_poly.pdbx_strand_id
1 'polypeptide(L)'
;MPTKIHDWFTSFVNGPEFLTNYPYYAAVLARMQAVEDPSVPIMAVSAHGPHVWLHVNIDFYFQRDLKGQFANMRYVRGVLLHEVHHVVLGHLTDPDFADPEHPDLMELAMEVSANEYIRDPLPGTPPVWTMFKPYGLAAGQSTLERYERLVQARRSGALIPIPDRWVDAHIARGVCRKPGGPRPDLGQYIRVKRLVSGAIEHVRRGRADRGGTGGTLAGRDPGNFIEELDEEFAPTRPRMDWTTALRLFATPQRRAFTTYARPNRRFRTRVGEVPGRVYRPDAARPKRLLVAIDTSGSVSTDELNTIAGELRQLSRLARFTVAECDTIVHRVYPFAGTFADAAGRGGTDLRPVFEPEFLAEHRPDGVVYFTDGEGPYHKSPPGVPTLWVLTKNWPFRCPWGQQTLLRGTR
;
A
#
# COMPACT_ATOMS: atom_id res chain seq x y z
N MET A 1 -9.39 -1.35 32.41
CA MET A 1 -9.64 -2.65 33.07
C MET A 1 -9.97 -3.64 31.96
N PRO A 2 -9.28 -4.79 31.86
CA PRO A 2 -9.71 -5.86 30.95
C PRO A 2 -11.14 -6.28 31.30
N THR A 3 -12.00 -6.39 30.29
CA THR A 3 -13.37 -6.89 30.43
C THR A 3 -13.37 -8.41 30.32
N LYS A 4 -14.40 -9.09 30.85
CA LYS A 4 -14.53 -10.56 30.71
C LYS A 4 -14.46 -11.03 29.25
N ILE A 5 -14.94 -10.21 28.31
CA ILE A 5 -14.87 -10.49 26.88
C ILE A 5 -13.44 -10.41 26.34
N HIS A 6 -12.62 -9.47 26.84
CA HIS A 6 -11.22 -9.36 26.45
C HIS A 6 -10.41 -10.58 26.88
N ASP A 7 -10.64 -11.07 28.10
CA ASP A 7 -9.96 -12.26 28.63
C ASP A 7 -10.39 -13.53 27.88
N TRP A 8 -11.70 -13.68 27.62
CA TRP A 8 -12.22 -14.79 26.81
C TRP A 8 -11.64 -14.78 25.40
N PHE A 9 -11.64 -13.62 24.73
CA PHE A 9 -11.13 -13.46 23.38
C PHE A 9 -9.64 -13.78 23.32
N THR A 10 -8.86 -13.24 24.26
CA THR A 10 -7.42 -13.52 24.37
C THR A 10 -7.17 -15.00 24.60
N SER A 11 -7.95 -15.66 25.45
CA SER A 11 -7.86 -17.10 25.69
C SER A 11 -8.20 -17.92 24.44
N PHE A 12 -9.26 -17.56 23.73
CA PHE A 12 -9.70 -18.23 22.50
C PHE A 12 -8.65 -18.14 21.39
N VAL A 13 -8.16 -16.93 21.11
CA VAL A 13 -7.17 -16.67 20.05
C VAL A 13 -5.82 -17.32 20.38
N ASN A 14 -5.45 -17.39 21.66
CA ASN A 14 -4.25 -18.10 22.12
C ASN A 14 -4.48 -19.59 22.41
N GLY A 15 -5.66 -20.12 22.07
CA GLY A 15 -5.97 -21.54 22.21
C GLY A 15 -5.11 -22.38 21.26
N PRO A 16 -4.67 -23.59 21.66
CA PRO A 16 -3.76 -24.41 20.86
C PRO A 16 -4.35 -24.78 19.49
N GLU A 17 -5.66 -25.00 19.39
CA GLU A 17 -6.32 -25.30 18.11
C GLU A 17 -6.27 -24.09 17.15
N PHE A 18 -6.64 -22.90 17.62
CA PHE A 18 -6.66 -21.69 16.78
C PHE A 18 -5.25 -21.25 16.40
N LEU A 19 -4.30 -21.24 17.34
CA LEU A 19 -2.90 -20.88 17.07
C LEU A 19 -2.21 -21.83 16.08
N THR A 20 -2.51 -23.12 16.16
CA THR A 20 -1.90 -24.12 15.27
C THR A 20 -2.40 -23.97 13.85
N ASN A 21 -3.72 -23.75 13.70
CA ASN A 21 -4.35 -23.66 12.37
C ASN A 21 -4.22 -22.26 11.75
N TYR A 22 -4.22 -21.20 12.56
CA TYR A 22 -4.34 -19.81 12.10
C TYR A 22 -3.33 -18.85 12.77
N PRO A 23 -2.02 -19.16 12.77
CA PRO A 23 -1.02 -18.39 13.53
C PRO A 23 -0.91 -16.92 13.11
N TYR A 24 -1.09 -16.62 11.82
CA TYR A 24 -1.06 -15.24 11.31
C TYR A 24 -2.28 -14.43 11.75
N TYR A 25 -3.48 -14.99 11.58
CA TYR A 25 -4.70 -14.34 12.08
C TYR A 25 -4.68 -14.16 13.58
N ALA A 26 -4.19 -15.17 14.32
CA ALA A 26 -4.05 -15.06 15.76
C ALA A 26 -3.15 -13.88 16.16
N ALA A 27 -2.05 -13.66 15.44
CA ALA A 27 -1.18 -12.51 15.68
C ALA A 27 -1.86 -11.17 15.36
N VAL A 28 -2.69 -11.08 14.32
CA VAL A 28 -3.46 -9.86 14.00
C VAL A 28 -4.52 -9.62 15.07
N LEU A 29 -5.32 -10.63 15.39
CA LEU A 29 -6.38 -10.60 16.40
C LEU A 29 -5.84 -10.23 17.79
N ALA A 30 -4.67 -10.73 18.18
CA ALA A 30 -4.01 -10.38 19.43
C ALA A 30 -3.60 -8.89 19.55
N ARG A 31 -3.57 -8.16 18.44
CA ARG A 31 -3.30 -6.72 18.39
C ARG A 31 -4.58 -5.87 18.32
N MET A 32 -5.75 -6.50 18.26
CA MET A 32 -7.06 -5.85 18.28
C MET A 32 -7.61 -5.75 19.71
N GLN A 33 -8.53 -4.81 19.93
CA GLN A 33 -9.23 -4.63 21.20
C GLN A 33 -10.66 -5.12 21.11
N ALA A 34 -10.95 -6.26 21.76
CA ALA A 34 -12.30 -6.78 21.87
C ALA A 34 -13.14 -6.02 22.90
N VAL A 35 -14.36 -5.63 22.50
CA VAL A 35 -15.36 -4.98 23.36
C VAL A 35 -16.71 -5.64 23.18
N GLU A 36 -17.50 -5.64 24.25
CA GLU A 36 -18.90 -6.07 24.19
C GLU A 36 -19.73 -4.94 23.58
N ASP A 37 -20.42 -5.22 22.49
CA ASP A 37 -21.23 -4.25 21.76
C ASP A 37 -22.53 -4.91 21.26
N PRO A 38 -23.66 -4.73 21.96
CA PRO A 38 -24.95 -5.27 21.54
C PRO A 38 -25.56 -4.49 20.36
N SER A 39 -24.94 -3.39 19.90
CA SER A 39 -25.44 -2.61 18.75
C SER A 39 -25.10 -3.25 17.40
N VAL A 40 -24.15 -4.17 17.36
CA VAL A 40 -23.84 -4.97 16.18
C VAL A 40 -24.61 -6.31 16.22
N PRO A 41 -24.99 -6.91 15.09
CA PRO A 41 -25.79 -8.14 15.13
C PRO A 41 -25.02 -9.37 15.64
N ILE A 42 -23.75 -9.51 15.28
CA ILE A 42 -22.92 -10.67 15.61
C ILE A 42 -21.52 -10.21 16.04
N MET A 43 -20.70 -9.80 15.09
CA MET A 43 -19.43 -9.11 15.33
C MET A 43 -19.29 -7.95 14.34
N ALA A 44 -18.32 -7.08 14.59
CA ALA A 44 -17.87 -6.11 13.60
C ALA A 44 -16.45 -5.63 13.93
N VAL A 45 -15.74 -5.18 12.91
CA VAL A 45 -14.47 -4.47 13.09
C VAL A 45 -14.59 -2.98 12.83
N SER A 46 -13.81 -2.19 13.58
CA SER A 46 -13.66 -0.76 13.30
C SER A 46 -12.24 -0.31 13.61
N ALA A 47 -11.78 0.72 12.90
CA ALA A 47 -10.54 1.40 13.24
C ALA A 47 -10.89 2.81 13.76
N HIS A 48 -10.33 3.21 14.91
CA HIS A 48 -10.37 4.59 15.37
C HIS A 48 -9.14 4.92 16.23
N GLY A 49 -8.50 6.06 15.96
CA GLY A 49 -7.28 6.45 16.65
C GLY A 49 -6.14 5.43 16.49
N PRO A 50 -5.49 5.00 17.59
CA PRO A 50 -4.40 4.02 17.55
C PRO A 50 -4.87 2.55 17.58
N HIS A 51 -6.17 2.29 17.63
CA HIS A 51 -6.71 0.95 17.89
C HIS A 51 -7.59 0.43 16.76
N VAL A 52 -7.52 -0.88 16.55
CA VAL A 52 -8.49 -1.66 15.80
C VAL A 52 -9.35 -2.38 16.83
N TRP A 53 -10.65 -2.17 16.76
CA TRP A 53 -11.63 -2.69 17.69
C TRP A 53 -12.37 -3.86 17.07
N LEU A 54 -12.58 -4.90 17.85
CA LEU A 54 -13.50 -6.00 17.57
C LEU A 54 -14.72 -5.83 18.47
N HIS A 55 -15.85 -5.50 17.87
CA HIS A 55 -17.14 -5.37 18.53
C HIS A 55 -17.80 -6.75 18.55
N VAL A 56 -18.21 -7.21 19.73
CA VAL A 56 -18.79 -8.55 19.91
C VAL A 56 -20.15 -8.44 20.55
N ASN A 57 -21.19 -8.92 19.85
CA ASN A 57 -22.49 -9.11 20.44
C ASN A 57 -22.55 -10.47 21.14
N ILE A 58 -22.40 -10.46 22.46
CA ILE A 58 -22.38 -11.70 23.25
C ILE A 58 -23.76 -12.38 23.29
N ASP A 59 -24.86 -11.62 23.18
CA ASP A 59 -26.22 -12.17 23.24
C ASP A 59 -26.48 -13.13 22.09
N PHE A 60 -25.94 -12.83 20.91
CA PHE A 60 -25.99 -13.73 19.77
C PHE A 60 -25.37 -15.09 20.10
N TYR A 61 -24.19 -15.11 20.72
CA TYR A 61 -23.46 -16.36 21.01
C TYR A 61 -24.04 -17.12 22.19
N PHE A 62 -24.57 -16.43 23.19
CA PHE A 62 -25.19 -17.05 24.37
C PHE A 62 -26.67 -17.42 24.19
N GLN A 63 -27.24 -17.18 23.01
CA GLN A 63 -28.58 -17.65 22.67
C GLN A 63 -28.65 -19.19 22.72
N ARG A 64 -29.61 -19.71 23.49
CA ARG A 64 -29.84 -21.15 23.65
C ARG A 64 -30.85 -21.68 22.63
N ASP A 65 -30.60 -22.86 22.09
CA ASP A 65 -31.59 -23.60 21.31
C ASP A 65 -32.65 -24.27 22.20
N LEU A 66 -33.62 -24.94 21.57
CA LEU A 66 -34.69 -25.69 22.26
C LEU A 66 -34.15 -26.82 23.17
N LYS A 67 -32.88 -27.23 23.00
CA LYS A 67 -32.21 -28.25 23.82
C LYS A 67 -31.34 -27.61 24.92
N GLY A 68 -31.40 -26.29 25.08
CA GLY A 68 -30.62 -25.54 26.06
C GLY A 68 -29.14 -25.41 25.71
N GLN A 69 -28.71 -25.76 24.49
CA GLN A 69 -27.31 -25.62 24.05
C GLN A 69 -27.09 -24.24 23.46
N PHE A 70 -25.87 -23.68 23.58
CA PHE A 70 -25.53 -22.42 22.92
C PHE A 70 -25.45 -22.63 21.40
N ALA A 71 -26.53 -22.27 20.71
CA ALA A 71 -26.77 -22.63 19.32
C ALA A 71 -25.72 -22.05 18.36
N ASN A 72 -25.23 -20.85 18.69
CA ASN A 72 -24.42 -20.02 17.82
C ASN A 72 -22.92 -20.08 18.15
N MET A 73 -22.54 -20.76 19.23
CA MET A 73 -21.12 -20.89 19.63
C MET A 73 -20.26 -21.55 18.56
N ARG A 74 -20.88 -22.39 17.70
CA ARG A 74 -20.22 -23.01 16.54
C ARG A 74 -19.70 -22.02 15.50
N TYR A 75 -20.26 -20.81 15.44
CA TYR A 75 -19.92 -19.81 14.42
C TYR A 75 -18.77 -18.90 14.81
N VAL A 76 -18.36 -18.88 16.10
CA VAL A 76 -17.36 -17.93 16.63
C VAL A 76 -16.10 -17.90 15.77
N ARG A 77 -15.57 -19.07 15.40
CA ARG A 77 -14.34 -19.17 14.63
C ARG A 77 -14.50 -18.63 13.21
N GLY A 78 -15.59 -18.99 12.52
CA GLY A 78 -15.88 -18.52 11.16
C GLY A 78 -16.06 -17.01 11.12
N VAL A 79 -16.86 -16.46 12.04
CA VAL A 79 -17.10 -15.02 12.15
C VAL A 79 -15.79 -14.28 12.49
N LEU A 80 -14.97 -14.79 13.41
CA LEU A 80 -13.67 -14.16 13.70
C LEU A 80 -12.73 -14.14 12.50
N LEU A 81 -12.71 -15.20 11.68
CA LEU A 81 -11.95 -15.23 10.43
C LEU A 81 -12.48 -14.20 9.42
N HIS A 82 -13.80 -14.04 9.35
CA HIS A 82 -14.45 -13.01 8.54
C HIS A 82 -14.02 -11.60 8.94
N GLU A 83 -14.13 -11.28 10.23
CA GLU A 83 -13.76 -9.97 10.77
C GLU A 83 -12.29 -9.63 10.53
N VAL A 84 -11.39 -10.58 10.77
CA VAL A 84 -9.96 -10.35 10.54
C VAL A 84 -9.64 -10.25 9.04
N HIS A 85 -10.41 -10.89 8.15
CA HIS A 85 -10.25 -10.70 6.70
C HIS A 85 -10.57 -9.26 6.29
N HIS A 86 -11.60 -8.62 6.84
CA HIS A 86 -11.86 -7.19 6.57
C HIS A 86 -10.71 -6.27 7.02
N VAL A 87 -10.01 -6.63 8.11
CA VAL A 87 -8.82 -5.90 8.57
C VAL A 87 -7.64 -6.14 7.63
N VAL A 88 -7.37 -7.40 7.31
CA VAL A 88 -6.22 -7.82 6.50
C VAL A 88 -6.35 -7.29 5.08
N LEU A 89 -7.52 -7.40 4.45
CA LEU A 89 -7.81 -6.91 3.10
C LEU A 89 -7.89 -5.39 2.99
N GLY A 90 -7.78 -4.66 4.10
CA GLY A 90 -7.83 -3.20 4.10
C GLY A 90 -9.22 -2.61 3.90
N HIS A 91 -10.30 -3.41 3.88
CA HIS A 91 -11.68 -2.95 3.68
C HIS A 91 -12.09 -1.82 4.64
N LEU A 92 -11.48 -1.77 5.84
CA LEU A 92 -11.74 -0.73 6.83
C LEU A 92 -11.19 0.65 6.49
N THR A 93 -10.11 0.74 5.72
CA THR A 93 -9.28 1.96 5.69
C THR A 93 -8.60 2.26 4.37
N ASP A 94 -8.54 1.30 3.44
CA ASP A 94 -7.85 1.50 2.17
C ASP A 94 -8.58 2.55 1.32
N PRO A 95 -7.89 3.64 0.91
CA PRO A 95 -8.48 4.67 0.06
C PRO A 95 -9.02 4.15 -1.27
N ASP A 96 -8.53 3.02 -1.77
CA ASP A 96 -8.97 2.46 -3.06
C ASP A 96 -10.43 1.97 -3.02
N PHE A 97 -10.98 1.73 -1.83
CA PHE A 97 -12.40 1.39 -1.66
C PHE A 97 -13.30 2.61 -1.42
N ALA A 98 -12.74 3.82 -1.41
CA ALA A 98 -13.47 5.06 -1.10
C ALA A 98 -14.32 5.56 -2.25
N ASP A 99 -15.47 6.14 -1.88
CA ASP A 99 -16.39 6.80 -2.79
C ASP A 99 -16.76 5.97 -4.04
N PRO A 100 -17.17 4.68 -3.89
CA PRO A 100 -17.55 3.85 -5.03
C PRO A 100 -18.82 4.39 -5.70
N GLU A 101 -18.87 4.29 -7.03
CA GLU A 101 -20.07 4.62 -7.83
C GLU A 101 -21.31 3.82 -7.39
N HIS A 102 -21.11 2.54 -7.03
CA HIS A 102 -22.16 1.64 -6.56
C HIS A 102 -21.79 1.08 -5.16
N PRO A 103 -22.09 1.80 -4.06
CA PRO A 103 -21.69 1.40 -2.71
C PRO A 103 -22.18 0.01 -2.29
N ASP A 104 -23.38 -0.37 -2.73
CA ASP A 104 -23.98 -1.67 -2.49
C ASP A 104 -23.21 -2.83 -3.14
N LEU A 105 -22.63 -2.61 -4.32
CA LEU A 105 -21.77 -3.58 -4.98
C LEU A 105 -20.36 -3.64 -4.39
N MET A 106 -19.87 -2.52 -3.85
CA MET A 106 -18.60 -2.51 -3.12
C MET A 106 -18.72 -3.31 -1.82
N GLU A 107 -19.81 -3.11 -1.07
CA GLU A 107 -20.11 -3.91 0.13
C GLU A 107 -20.18 -5.40 -0.23
N LEU A 108 -20.94 -5.76 -1.28
CA LEU A 108 -20.98 -7.14 -1.75
C LEU A 108 -19.60 -7.71 -2.11
N ALA A 109 -18.76 -6.92 -2.80
CA ALA A 109 -17.42 -7.35 -3.18
C ALA A 109 -16.53 -7.58 -1.95
N MET A 110 -16.61 -6.71 -0.94
CA MET A 110 -15.86 -6.85 0.32
C MET A 110 -16.29 -8.11 1.07
N GLU A 111 -17.60 -8.34 1.20
CA GLU A 111 -18.19 -9.49 1.89
C GLU A 111 -17.80 -10.82 1.22
N VAL A 112 -17.93 -10.90 -0.11
CA VAL A 112 -17.52 -12.08 -0.87
C VAL A 112 -16.01 -12.33 -0.71
N SER A 113 -15.21 -11.27 -0.64
CA SER A 113 -13.76 -11.37 -0.45
C SER A 113 -13.39 -11.83 0.95
N ALA A 114 -14.06 -11.32 1.97
CA ALA A 114 -13.88 -11.79 3.35
C ALA A 114 -14.30 -13.26 3.50
N ASN A 115 -15.31 -13.72 2.76
CA ASN A 115 -15.79 -15.10 2.89
C ASN A 115 -14.99 -16.15 2.09
N GLU A 116 -14.19 -15.75 1.09
CA GLU A 116 -13.64 -16.69 0.09
C GLU A 116 -12.88 -17.89 0.70
N TYR A 117 -12.10 -17.65 1.76
CA TYR A 117 -11.21 -18.65 2.34
C TYR A 117 -11.78 -19.31 3.61
N ILE A 118 -12.96 -18.90 4.07
CA ILE A 118 -13.55 -19.39 5.31
C ILE A 118 -14.19 -20.76 5.08
N ARG A 119 -13.69 -21.77 5.78
CA ARG A 119 -14.25 -23.14 5.78
C ARG A 119 -15.12 -23.42 7.00
N ASP A 120 -14.94 -22.63 8.04
CA ASP A 120 -15.74 -22.69 9.26
C ASP A 120 -17.18 -22.23 9.01
N PRO A 121 -18.15 -22.76 9.77
CA PRO A 121 -19.53 -22.38 9.57
C PRO A 121 -19.74 -20.88 9.85
N LEU A 122 -20.49 -20.24 8.97
CA LEU A 122 -20.97 -18.87 9.13
C LEU A 122 -22.50 -18.88 9.32
N PRO A 123 -23.06 -17.91 10.04
CA PRO A 123 -24.51 -17.78 10.20
C PRO A 123 -25.20 -17.41 8.89
N GLY A 124 -26.46 -17.82 8.74
CA GLY A 124 -27.29 -17.44 7.59
C GLY A 124 -26.83 -18.04 6.26
N THR A 125 -26.91 -17.24 5.19
CA THR A 125 -26.44 -17.60 3.84
C THR A 125 -25.33 -16.63 3.45
N PRO A 126 -24.06 -16.92 3.83
CA PRO A 126 -22.95 -16.00 3.58
C PRO A 126 -22.74 -15.83 2.06
N PRO A 127 -22.54 -14.60 1.56
CA PRO A 127 -22.26 -14.37 0.16
C PRO A 127 -20.88 -14.96 -0.18
N VAL A 128 -20.87 -15.89 -1.14
CA VAL A 128 -19.64 -16.53 -1.64
C VAL A 128 -19.57 -16.40 -3.15
N TRP A 129 -18.35 -16.31 -3.69
CA TRP A 129 -18.11 -16.02 -5.10
C TRP A 129 -18.82 -16.99 -6.06
N THR A 130 -19.05 -18.24 -5.64
CA THR A 130 -19.74 -19.26 -6.44
C THR A 130 -21.18 -18.86 -6.78
N MET A 131 -21.86 -18.13 -5.90
CA MET A 131 -23.21 -17.60 -6.12
C MET A 131 -23.24 -16.52 -7.20
N PHE A 132 -22.11 -15.86 -7.43
CA PHE A 132 -21.99 -14.72 -8.34
C PHE A 132 -21.18 -15.02 -9.61
N LYS A 133 -20.85 -16.29 -9.87
CA LYS A 133 -20.25 -16.75 -11.14
C LYS A 133 -20.96 -16.20 -12.39
N PRO A 134 -22.30 -16.15 -12.47
CA PRO A 134 -22.99 -15.59 -13.64
C PRO A 134 -22.66 -14.12 -13.91
N TYR A 135 -22.17 -13.38 -12.90
CA TYR A 135 -21.79 -11.97 -13.00
C TYR A 135 -20.27 -11.79 -13.17
N GLY A 136 -19.53 -12.86 -13.46
CA GLY A 136 -18.08 -12.81 -13.73
C GLY A 136 -17.19 -12.98 -12.51
N LEU A 137 -17.75 -13.37 -11.35
CA LEU A 137 -16.96 -13.63 -10.14
C LEU A 137 -16.27 -14.99 -10.18
N ALA A 138 -15.02 -15.00 -9.76
CA ALA A 138 -14.16 -16.17 -9.72
C ALA A 138 -13.30 -16.19 -8.45
N ALA A 139 -12.76 -17.36 -8.14
CA ALA A 139 -11.85 -17.54 -7.03
C ALA A 139 -10.50 -16.84 -7.31
N GLY A 140 -9.92 -16.19 -6.31
CA GLY A 140 -8.64 -15.48 -6.37
C GLY A 140 -8.70 -14.06 -6.95
N GLN A 141 -9.89 -13.54 -7.26
CA GLN A 141 -10.05 -12.14 -7.66
C GLN A 141 -9.86 -11.20 -6.45
N SER A 142 -9.30 -10.02 -6.70
CA SER A 142 -9.24 -8.96 -5.69
C SER A 142 -10.63 -8.37 -5.43
N THR A 143 -10.79 -7.65 -4.31
CA THR A 143 -12.04 -6.94 -3.98
C THR A 143 -12.41 -5.93 -5.07
N LEU A 144 -11.44 -5.20 -5.63
CA LEU A 144 -11.68 -4.26 -6.72
C LEU A 144 -12.09 -4.95 -8.02
N GLU A 145 -11.43 -6.05 -8.38
CA GLU A 145 -11.81 -6.82 -9.56
C GLU A 145 -13.25 -7.34 -9.43
N ARG A 146 -13.63 -7.85 -8.26
CA ARG A 146 -15.02 -8.27 -7.99
C ARG A 146 -15.98 -7.12 -8.15
N TYR A 147 -15.67 -5.97 -7.57
CA TYR A 147 -16.48 -4.76 -7.70
C TYR A 147 -16.65 -4.36 -9.17
N GLU A 148 -15.58 -4.27 -9.95
CA GLU A 148 -15.61 -3.92 -11.37
C GLU A 148 -16.47 -4.89 -12.19
N ARG A 149 -16.37 -6.20 -11.92
CA ARG A 149 -17.19 -7.23 -12.58
C ARG A 149 -18.67 -7.07 -12.25
N LEU A 150 -19.00 -6.83 -10.99
CA LEU A 150 -20.38 -6.56 -10.56
C LEU A 150 -20.93 -5.28 -11.21
N VAL A 151 -20.15 -4.21 -11.25
CA VAL A 151 -20.54 -2.95 -11.91
C VAL A 151 -20.77 -3.18 -13.42
N GLN A 152 -19.87 -3.92 -14.08
CA GLN A 152 -20.01 -4.27 -15.49
C GLN A 152 -21.29 -5.09 -15.73
N ALA A 153 -21.56 -6.09 -14.90
CA ALA A 153 -22.76 -6.90 -14.99
C ALA A 153 -24.03 -6.05 -14.81
N ARG A 154 -24.06 -5.17 -13.80
CA ARG A 154 -25.19 -4.25 -13.57
C ARG A 154 -25.40 -3.29 -14.74
N ARG A 155 -24.33 -2.71 -15.29
CA ARG A 155 -24.39 -1.83 -16.47
C ARG A 155 -24.89 -2.56 -17.71
N SER A 156 -24.66 -3.88 -17.81
CA SER A 156 -25.22 -4.73 -18.87
C SER A 156 -26.69 -5.12 -18.66
N GLY A 157 -27.33 -4.65 -17.59
CA GLY A 157 -28.74 -4.91 -17.27
C GLY A 157 -28.97 -6.10 -16.33
N ALA A 158 -27.92 -6.70 -15.76
CA ALA A 158 -28.07 -7.82 -14.83
C ALA A 158 -28.64 -7.36 -13.48
N LEU A 159 -29.62 -8.10 -12.96
CA LEU A 159 -30.14 -7.94 -11.60
C LEU A 159 -29.30 -8.75 -10.63
N ILE A 160 -28.37 -8.08 -9.95
CA ILE A 160 -27.45 -8.71 -9.00
C ILE A 160 -28.21 -8.91 -7.67
N PRO A 161 -28.31 -10.16 -7.15
CA PRO A 161 -28.98 -10.43 -5.89
C PRO A 161 -28.12 -9.92 -4.74
N ILE A 162 -28.54 -8.83 -4.12
CA ILE A 162 -27.91 -8.30 -2.91
C ILE A 162 -28.72 -8.80 -1.72
N PRO A 163 -28.10 -9.45 -0.72
CA PRO A 163 -28.80 -9.87 0.48
C PRO A 163 -29.44 -8.67 1.21
N ASP A 164 -30.73 -8.76 1.54
CA ASP A 164 -31.44 -7.75 2.35
C ASP A 164 -30.89 -7.64 3.78
N ARG A 165 -30.22 -8.69 4.25
CA ARG A 165 -29.50 -8.76 5.52
C ARG A 165 -28.15 -9.44 5.28
N TRP A 166 -27.08 -8.67 5.43
CA TRP A 166 -25.73 -9.18 5.55
C TRP A 166 -25.61 -10.02 6.84
N VAL A 167 -24.74 -11.04 6.80
CA VAL A 167 -24.46 -11.90 7.97
C VAL A 167 -24.01 -11.07 9.16
N ASP A 168 -23.40 -9.92 8.89
CA ASP A 168 -23.15 -8.85 9.82
C ASP A 168 -23.82 -7.59 9.30
N ALA A 169 -24.65 -6.90 10.10
CA ALA A 169 -24.95 -5.51 9.77
C ALA A 169 -23.65 -4.73 10.03
N HIS A 170 -22.74 -4.78 9.06
CA HIS A 170 -21.50 -4.05 9.12
C HIS A 170 -21.84 -2.58 9.35
N ILE A 171 -21.56 -2.12 10.56
CA ILE A 171 -21.07 -0.78 10.76
C ILE A 171 -19.65 -0.77 10.18
N ALA A 172 -19.53 -0.93 8.87
CA ALA A 172 -18.41 -0.42 8.11
C ALA A 172 -18.49 1.12 8.24
N ARG A 173 -18.02 1.63 9.38
CA ARG A 173 -17.48 3.00 9.43
C ARG A 173 -16.19 3.09 8.61
N GLY A 174 -15.66 1.96 8.15
CA GLY A 174 -14.61 1.87 7.17
C GLY A 174 -15.16 2.08 5.76
N VAL A 175 -14.81 3.23 5.21
CA VAL A 175 -14.89 3.59 3.80
C VAL A 175 -16.31 3.62 3.19
N CYS A 176 -16.96 4.78 3.37
CA CYS A 176 -18.09 5.35 2.61
C CYS A 176 -19.47 4.67 2.70
N ARG A 177 -20.29 5.10 3.68
CA ARG A 177 -21.76 4.93 3.65
C ARG A 177 -22.51 5.96 2.80
N LYS A 178 -21.86 7.05 2.36
CA LYS A 178 -22.52 8.14 1.59
C LYS A 178 -21.55 8.81 0.61
N PRO A 179 -21.97 9.13 -0.61
CA PRO A 179 -21.25 10.07 -1.47
C PRO A 179 -21.00 11.38 -0.71
N GLY A 180 -19.74 11.81 -0.62
CA GLY A 180 -19.35 13.03 0.10
C GLY A 180 -19.11 12.88 1.61
N GLY A 181 -18.95 11.66 2.12
CA GLY A 181 -18.49 11.41 3.49
C GLY A 181 -17.02 11.81 3.71
N PRO A 182 -16.53 11.82 4.97
CA PRO A 182 -15.11 12.05 5.25
C PRO A 182 -14.26 10.99 4.56
N ARG A 183 -13.26 11.41 3.78
CA ARG A 183 -12.29 10.49 3.16
C ARG A 183 -11.60 9.64 4.24
N PRO A 184 -11.17 8.41 3.91
CA PRO A 184 -10.44 7.57 4.85
C PRO A 184 -9.20 8.31 5.40
N ASP A 185 -9.01 8.29 6.73
CA ASP A 185 -7.81 8.85 7.35
C ASP A 185 -6.61 8.03 6.87
N LEU A 186 -5.79 8.60 5.97
CA LEU A 186 -4.59 7.94 5.47
C LEU A 186 -3.63 7.55 6.62
N GLY A 187 -3.63 8.32 7.71
CA GLY A 187 -2.89 7.95 8.92
C GLY A 187 -3.43 6.67 9.56
N GLN A 188 -4.75 6.48 9.56
CA GLN A 188 -5.41 5.28 10.05
C GLN A 188 -5.13 4.08 9.16
N TYR A 189 -5.20 4.24 7.84
CA TYR A 189 -4.77 3.22 6.87
C TYR A 189 -3.34 2.73 7.14
N ILE A 190 -2.39 3.67 7.24
CA ILE A 190 -0.99 3.35 7.51
C ILE A 190 -0.82 2.62 8.86
N ARG A 191 -1.60 2.99 9.88
CA ARG A 191 -1.59 2.33 11.19
C ARG A 191 -2.08 0.89 11.11
N VAL A 192 -3.23 0.65 10.46
CA VAL A 192 -3.78 -0.70 10.29
C VAL A 192 -2.83 -1.56 9.46
N LYS A 193 -2.30 -1.04 8.35
CA LYS A 193 -1.32 -1.76 7.51
C LYS A 193 -0.06 -2.14 8.30
N ARG A 194 0.46 -1.24 9.15
CA ARG A 194 1.61 -1.52 10.02
C ARG A 194 1.27 -2.57 11.10
N LEU A 195 0.06 -2.53 11.65
CA LEU A 195 -0.41 -3.53 12.62
C LEU A 195 -0.40 -4.93 12.00
N VAL A 196 -0.98 -5.08 10.81
CA VAL A 196 -1.01 -6.35 10.06
C VAL A 196 0.40 -6.80 9.69
N SER A 197 1.20 -5.92 9.08
CA SER A 197 2.59 -6.25 8.68
C SER A 197 3.45 -6.68 9.89
N GLY A 198 3.33 -5.97 11.02
CA GLY A 198 4.06 -6.30 12.25
C GLY A 198 3.57 -7.58 12.92
N ALA A 199 2.31 -8.00 12.69
CA ALA A 199 1.81 -9.30 13.12
C ALA A 199 2.44 -10.44 12.31
N ILE A 200 2.49 -10.29 10.99
CA ILE A 200 3.08 -11.26 10.06
C ILE A 200 4.56 -11.45 10.37
N GLU A 201 5.32 -10.36 10.51
CA GLU A 201 6.76 -10.40 10.78
C GLU A 201 7.06 -11.06 12.13
N HIS A 202 6.21 -10.87 13.14
CA HIS A 202 6.36 -11.51 14.45
C HIS A 202 6.23 -13.03 14.36
N VAL A 203 5.22 -13.54 13.63
CA VAL A 203 5.03 -14.98 13.43
C VAL A 203 6.21 -15.58 12.64
N ARG A 204 6.67 -14.89 11.60
CA ARG A 204 7.83 -15.32 10.79
C ARG A 204 9.11 -15.46 11.63
N ARG A 205 9.44 -14.44 12.45
CA ARG A 205 10.60 -14.51 13.36
C ARG A 205 10.49 -15.70 14.32
N GLY A 206 9.32 -15.89 14.94
CA GLY A 206 9.08 -17.02 15.85
C GLY A 206 9.18 -18.39 15.18
N ARG A 207 8.83 -18.51 13.89
CA ARG A 207 9.00 -19.75 13.10
C ARG A 207 10.46 -19.99 12.71
N ALA A 208 11.19 -18.95 12.30
CA ALA A 208 12.59 -19.02 11.94
C ALA A 208 13.47 -19.46 13.13
N ASP A 209 13.22 -18.92 14.32
CA ASP A 209 13.93 -19.28 15.56
C ASP A 209 13.69 -20.73 16.00
N ARG A 210 12.58 -21.35 15.55
CA ARG A 210 12.23 -22.75 15.85
C ARG A 210 12.75 -23.76 14.82
N GLY A 211 13.56 -23.33 13.85
CA GLY A 211 14.19 -24.22 12.86
C GLY A 211 13.23 -24.82 11.81
N GLY A 212 12.03 -24.26 11.64
CA GLY A 212 11.08 -24.69 10.62
C GLY A 212 11.52 -24.21 9.23
N THR A 213 11.99 -25.12 8.38
CA THR A 213 12.15 -24.85 6.94
C THR A 213 10.77 -24.85 6.28
N GLY A 214 10.50 -23.82 5.47
CA GLY A 214 9.20 -23.52 4.89
C GLY A 214 8.56 -24.71 4.18
N GLY A 215 7.51 -25.25 4.78
CA GLY A 215 6.58 -26.14 4.10
C GLY A 215 5.58 -25.28 3.34
N THR A 216 5.80 -25.07 2.04
CA THR A 216 4.75 -24.69 1.11
C THR A 216 3.79 -25.86 0.98
N LEU A 217 2.80 -25.94 1.86
CA LEU A 217 1.65 -26.80 1.64
C LEU A 217 0.81 -26.17 0.54
N ALA A 218 0.95 -26.71 -0.67
CA ALA A 218 0.12 -26.36 -1.81
C ALA A 218 -1.36 -26.61 -1.46
N GLY A 219 -2.16 -25.54 -1.50
CA GLY A 219 -3.60 -25.55 -1.22
C GLY A 219 -4.00 -24.39 -0.30
N ARG A 220 -4.97 -23.58 -0.72
CA ARG A 220 -5.44 -22.35 -0.05
C ARG A 220 -5.92 -22.61 1.39
N ASP A 221 -4.99 -22.54 2.33
CA ASP A 221 -5.22 -22.39 3.78
C ASP A 221 -5.35 -20.88 4.07
N PRO A 222 -6.33 -20.43 4.87
CA PRO A 222 -6.39 -19.06 5.35
C PRO A 222 -5.02 -18.50 5.80
N GLY A 223 -4.18 -19.28 6.48
CA GLY A 223 -2.85 -18.80 6.91
C GLY A 223 -1.93 -18.40 5.75
N ASN A 224 -1.98 -19.11 4.63
CA ASN A 224 -1.17 -18.83 3.43
C ASN A 224 -1.69 -17.62 2.66
N PHE A 225 -3.00 -17.32 2.76
CA PHE A 225 -3.59 -16.14 2.14
C PHE A 225 -2.95 -14.85 2.64
N ILE A 226 -2.69 -14.72 3.95
CA ILE A 226 -1.96 -13.56 4.48
C ILE A 226 -0.52 -13.49 3.95
N GLU A 227 0.15 -14.64 3.78
CA GLU A 227 1.51 -14.67 3.26
C GLU A 227 1.58 -14.28 1.77
N GLU A 228 0.62 -14.73 0.95
CA GLU A 228 0.48 -14.34 -0.47
C GLU A 228 0.09 -12.86 -0.59
N LEU A 229 -0.86 -12.43 0.25
CA LEU A 229 -1.20 -11.04 0.37
C LEU A 229 0.00 -10.21 0.85
N ASP A 230 0.97 -10.75 1.58
CA ASP A 230 2.22 -10.05 1.93
C ASP A 230 3.17 -9.84 0.74
N GLU A 231 2.93 -10.46 -0.41
CA GLU A 231 3.57 -10.05 -1.67
C GLU A 231 2.92 -8.77 -2.24
N GLU A 232 1.63 -8.56 -1.98
CA GLU A 232 0.84 -7.36 -2.34
C GLU A 232 0.92 -6.26 -1.27
N PHE A 233 1.00 -6.65 0.01
CA PHE A 233 1.30 -5.86 1.20
C PHE A 233 2.79 -5.73 1.46
N ALA A 234 3.63 -6.36 0.62
CA ALA A 234 5.07 -6.15 0.59
C ALA A 234 5.23 -4.66 0.70
N PRO A 235 5.86 -4.15 1.78
CA PRO A 235 5.76 -2.76 2.14
C PRO A 235 6.04 -1.98 0.88
N THR A 236 5.03 -1.29 0.34
CA THR A 236 5.20 -0.32 -0.74
C THR A 236 6.32 0.54 -0.22
N ARG A 237 7.56 0.29 -0.71
CA ARG A 237 8.80 0.69 -0.03
C ARG A 237 8.52 2.04 0.53
N PRO A 238 8.51 2.26 1.87
CA PRO A 238 7.84 3.39 2.51
C PRO A 238 8.10 4.60 1.62
N ARG A 239 7.09 5.00 0.83
CA ARG A 239 7.36 5.82 -0.35
C ARG A 239 7.90 7.10 0.22
N MET A 240 9.22 7.23 0.12
CA MET A 240 9.95 8.36 0.63
C MET A 240 9.27 9.54 -0.01
N ASP A 241 8.80 10.48 0.82
CA ASP A 241 8.18 11.70 0.36
C ASP A 241 8.98 12.21 -0.84
N TRP A 242 8.30 12.52 -1.96
CA TRP A 242 9.00 12.71 -3.23
C TRP A 242 10.04 13.83 -3.15
N THR A 243 9.80 14.84 -2.29
CA THR A 243 10.79 15.90 -2.02
C THR A 243 12.03 15.33 -1.34
N THR A 244 11.86 14.42 -0.39
CA THR A 244 12.96 13.71 0.28
C THR A 244 13.70 12.79 -0.70
N ALA A 245 12.98 12.04 -1.54
CA ALA A 245 13.58 11.18 -2.55
C ALA A 245 14.40 12.01 -3.56
N LEU A 246 13.81 13.10 -4.06
CA LEU A 246 14.46 14.04 -4.97
C LEU A 246 15.68 14.70 -4.33
N ARG A 247 15.60 15.13 -3.07
CA ARG A 247 16.74 15.68 -2.30
C ARG A 247 17.88 14.68 -2.18
N LEU A 248 17.60 13.42 -1.81
CA LEU A 248 18.62 12.38 -1.73
C LEU A 248 19.22 12.06 -3.11
N PHE A 249 18.39 12.05 -4.16
CA PHE A 249 18.81 11.77 -5.52
C PHE A 249 19.72 12.88 -6.08
N ALA A 250 19.37 14.14 -5.83
CA ALA A 250 20.12 15.33 -6.22
C ALA A 250 21.39 15.56 -5.40
N THR A 251 21.44 15.06 -4.17
CA THR A 251 22.61 15.24 -3.31
C THR A 251 23.84 14.50 -3.89
N PRO A 252 24.97 15.19 -4.11
CA PRO A 252 26.20 14.55 -4.54
C PRO A 252 26.71 13.56 -3.49
N GLN A 253 27.33 12.46 -3.94
CA GLN A 253 27.99 11.54 -3.01
C GLN A 253 29.09 12.27 -2.23
N ARG A 254 29.18 12.01 -0.93
CA ARG A 254 30.21 12.61 -0.08
C ARG A 254 31.56 11.97 -0.40
N ARG A 255 32.53 12.79 -0.79
CA ARG A 255 33.90 12.34 -1.06
C ARG A 255 34.74 12.48 0.21
N ALA A 256 35.68 11.56 0.39
CA ALA A 256 36.66 11.64 1.46
C ALA A 256 37.71 12.71 1.13
N PHE A 257 37.87 13.67 2.03
CA PHE A 257 38.94 14.66 2.01
C PHE A 257 39.89 14.38 3.18
N THR A 258 41.18 14.57 2.95
CA THR A 258 42.21 14.52 4.00
C THR A 258 42.24 15.83 4.76
N THR A 259 42.34 15.78 6.09
CA THR A 259 42.47 16.96 6.93
C THR A 259 43.34 16.70 8.14
N TYR A 260 44.19 17.66 8.50
CA TYR A 260 45.03 17.62 9.70
C TYR A 260 44.29 18.08 10.96
N ALA A 261 43.14 18.74 10.82
CA ALA A 261 42.31 19.20 11.94
C ALA A 261 41.56 18.05 12.66
N ARG A 262 41.66 16.81 12.16
CA ARG A 262 40.99 15.64 12.74
C ARG A 262 41.98 14.46 12.88
N PRO A 263 42.03 13.78 14.03
CA PRO A 263 42.85 12.59 14.21
C PRO A 263 42.49 11.45 13.25
N ASN A 264 43.49 10.74 12.74
CA ASN A 264 43.28 9.54 11.94
C ASN A 264 42.77 8.39 12.84
N ARG A 265 41.65 7.74 12.47
CA ARG A 265 41.00 6.69 13.27
C ARG A 265 41.90 5.50 13.60
N ARG A 266 42.87 5.18 12.72
CA ARG A 266 43.85 4.09 12.90
C ARG A 266 45.09 4.55 13.67
N PHE A 267 45.45 5.83 13.60
CA PHE A 267 46.64 6.40 14.23
C PHE A 267 46.25 7.57 15.14
N ARG A 268 45.49 7.25 16.20
CA ARG A 268 44.86 8.27 17.07
C ARG A 268 45.88 9.13 17.85
N THR A 269 47.08 8.62 18.10
CA THR A 269 48.15 9.30 18.85
C THR A 269 48.99 10.26 18.00
N ARG A 270 48.87 10.20 16.66
CA ARG A 270 49.69 10.99 15.73
C ARG A 270 48.90 12.16 15.12
N VAL A 271 48.29 12.96 16.00
CA VAL A 271 47.45 14.11 15.61
C VAL A 271 48.35 15.22 15.03
N GLY A 272 48.04 15.73 13.83
CA GLY A 272 48.84 16.74 13.15
C GLY A 272 49.97 16.18 12.26
N GLU A 273 50.42 14.94 12.50
CA GLU A 273 51.39 14.25 11.65
C GLU A 273 50.72 13.44 10.54
N VAL A 274 49.64 12.73 10.87
CA VAL A 274 48.89 11.89 9.91
C VAL A 274 47.49 12.47 9.71
N PRO A 275 47.11 12.86 8.48
CA PRO A 275 45.81 13.46 8.24
C PRO A 275 44.68 12.44 8.48
N GLY A 276 43.63 12.90 9.15
CA GLY A 276 42.35 12.20 9.24
C GLY A 276 41.53 12.34 7.95
N ARG A 277 40.40 11.65 7.88
CA ARG A 277 39.44 11.77 6.77
C ARG A 277 38.15 12.43 7.23
N VAL A 278 37.65 13.37 6.43
CA VAL A 278 36.31 13.94 6.58
C VAL A 278 35.58 13.79 5.26
N TYR A 279 34.32 13.37 5.33
CA TYR A 279 33.47 13.18 4.16
C TYR A 279 32.61 14.42 3.97
N ARG A 280 32.77 15.13 2.85
CA ARG A 280 31.98 16.33 2.51
C ARG A 280 31.47 16.23 1.07
N PRO A 281 30.33 16.88 0.73
CA PRO A 281 29.89 17.00 -0.67
C PRO A 281 30.96 17.73 -1.50
N ASP A 282 31.26 17.23 -2.70
CA ASP A 282 32.19 17.89 -3.62
C ASP A 282 31.46 19.02 -4.36
N ALA A 283 31.41 20.21 -3.77
CA ALA A 283 30.71 21.37 -4.33
C ALA A 283 31.28 21.84 -5.67
N ALA A 284 32.51 21.42 -6.05
CA ALA A 284 33.11 21.75 -7.33
C ALA A 284 32.53 20.92 -8.50
N ARG A 285 31.78 19.86 -8.21
CA ARG A 285 31.14 18.99 -9.22
C ARG A 285 29.69 18.69 -8.82
N PRO A 286 28.75 19.61 -9.05
CA PRO A 286 27.34 19.34 -8.84
C PRO A 286 26.90 18.20 -9.78
N LYS A 287 25.99 17.35 -9.30
CA LYS A 287 25.36 16.31 -10.14
C LYS A 287 24.62 16.97 -11.31
N ARG A 288 24.77 16.42 -12.51
CA ARG A 288 23.94 16.75 -13.69
C ARG A 288 22.72 15.85 -13.68
N LEU A 289 21.55 16.38 -13.40
CA LEU A 289 20.30 15.64 -13.44
C LEU A 289 19.48 16.05 -14.66
N LEU A 290 18.98 15.05 -15.38
CA LEU A 290 17.99 15.26 -16.42
C LEU A 290 16.60 15.12 -15.80
N VAL A 291 15.73 16.10 -16.02
CA VAL A 291 14.35 16.14 -15.54
C VAL A 291 13.43 15.96 -16.74
N ALA A 292 12.86 14.77 -16.88
CA ALA A 292 11.88 14.49 -17.91
C ALA A 292 10.47 14.85 -17.42
N ILE A 293 9.72 15.57 -18.24
CA ILE A 293 8.34 15.97 -17.97
C ILE A 293 7.46 15.40 -19.06
N ASP A 294 6.55 14.54 -18.64
CA ASP A 294 5.49 14.02 -19.48
C ASP A 294 4.46 15.12 -19.81
N THR A 295 4.35 15.46 -21.08
CA THR A 295 3.49 16.55 -21.58
C THR A 295 2.16 16.06 -22.16
N SER A 296 1.88 14.75 -22.09
CA SER A 296 0.71 14.10 -22.69
C SER A 296 -0.66 14.52 -22.09
N GLY A 297 -0.69 15.38 -21.06
CA GLY A 297 -1.91 15.95 -20.48
C GLY A 297 -2.08 15.70 -18.98
N SER A 298 -1.13 15.01 -18.34
CA SER A 298 -1.31 14.46 -16.99
C SER A 298 -0.65 15.25 -15.86
N VAL A 299 0.08 16.32 -16.18
CA VAL A 299 0.73 17.23 -15.22
C VAL A 299 0.07 18.61 -15.31
N SER A 300 -0.63 18.99 -14.25
CA SER A 300 -1.27 20.30 -14.13
C SER A 300 -0.25 21.43 -13.89
N THR A 301 -0.64 22.67 -14.18
CA THR A 301 0.17 23.87 -13.89
C THR A 301 0.57 23.96 -12.41
N ASP A 302 -0.31 23.54 -11.50
CA ASP A 302 -0.03 23.55 -10.05
C ASP A 302 1.02 22.49 -9.65
N GLU A 303 0.97 21.31 -10.28
CA GLU A 303 1.99 20.27 -10.11
C GLU A 303 3.34 20.75 -10.66
N LEU A 304 3.35 21.36 -11.85
CA LEU A 304 4.54 21.98 -12.44
C LEU A 304 5.13 23.06 -11.53
N ASN A 305 4.31 23.94 -10.95
CA ASN A 305 4.76 24.96 -10.01
C ASN A 305 5.35 24.35 -8.72
N THR A 306 4.74 23.29 -8.22
CA THR A 306 5.21 22.54 -7.05
C THR A 306 6.58 21.90 -7.33
N ILE A 307 6.72 21.23 -8.46
CA ILE A 307 7.98 20.62 -8.91
C ILE A 307 9.06 21.69 -9.09
N ALA A 308 8.73 22.80 -9.75
CA ALA A 308 9.65 23.91 -9.97
C ALA A 308 10.13 24.52 -8.64
N GLY A 309 9.24 24.60 -7.64
CA GLY A 309 9.56 25.04 -6.27
C GLY A 309 10.66 24.21 -5.61
N GLU A 310 10.56 22.88 -5.69
CA GLU A 310 11.57 21.99 -5.11
C GLU A 310 12.87 21.99 -5.93
N LEU A 311 12.80 22.00 -7.26
CA LEU A 311 14.00 22.10 -8.09
C LEU A 311 14.77 23.40 -7.82
N ARG A 312 14.08 24.53 -7.62
CA ARG A 312 14.72 25.81 -7.24
C ARG A 312 15.51 25.69 -5.93
N GLN A 313 14.98 25.00 -4.93
CA GLN A 313 15.69 24.77 -3.67
C GLN A 313 16.95 23.90 -3.87
N LEU A 314 16.89 22.97 -4.83
CA LEU A 314 17.96 22.01 -5.13
C LEU A 314 19.00 22.49 -6.15
N SER A 315 18.78 23.61 -6.85
CA SER A 315 19.73 24.16 -7.83
C SER A 315 21.11 24.50 -7.25
N ARG A 316 21.24 24.57 -5.91
CA ARG A 316 22.53 24.70 -5.21
C ARG A 316 23.32 23.39 -5.13
N LEU A 317 22.67 22.25 -5.30
CA LEU A 317 23.24 20.91 -5.12
C LEU A 317 23.43 20.16 -6.45
N ALA A 318 22.59 20.43 -7.44
CA ALA A 318 22.59 19.80 -8.75
C ALA A 318 22.30 20.82 -9.86
N ARG A 319 22.75 20.49 -11.08
CA ARG A 319 22.38 21.18 -12.31
C ARG A 319 21.28 20.39 -12.99
N PHE A 320 20.18 21.04 -13.33
CA PHE A 320 19.03 20.40 -13.95
C PHE A 320 18.93 20.78 -15.43
N THR A 321 18.75 19.78 -16.29
CA THR A 321 18.35 19.94 -17.69
C THR A 321 16.95 19.37 -17.82
N VAL A 322 16.00 20.14 -18.33
CA VAL A 322 14.63 19.70 -18.54
C VAL A 322 14.49 19.13 -19.94
N ALA A 323 13.83 17.98 -20.07
CA ALA A 323 13.39 17.40 -21.32
C ALA A 323 11.87 17.23 -21.28
N GLU A 324 11.17 17.85 -22.22
CA GLU A 324 9.73 17.68 -22.39
C GLU A 324 9.48 16.58 -23.42
N CYS A 325 8.69 15.59 -23.05
CA CYS A 325 8.43 14.43 -23.87
C CYS A 325 6.97 14.01 -23.81
N ASP A 326 6.49 13.44 -24.91
CA ASP A 326 5.23 12.71 -24.99
C ASP A 326 5.51 11.33 -25.65
N THR A 327 5.18 11.17 -26.92
CA THR A 327 5.70 10.15 -27.84
C THR A 327 7.13 10.40 -28.30
N ILE A 328 7.60 11.65 -28.30
CA ILE A 328 8.98 12.06 -28.65
C ILE A 328 9.49 13.14 -27.70
N VAL A 329 10.80 13.37 -27.66
CA VAL A 329 11.37 14.53 -26.95
C VAL A 329 11.20 15.79 -27.81
N HIS A 330 10.44 16.76 -27.33
CA HIS A 330 10.14 18.00 -28.07
C HIS A 330 11.11 19.13 -27.79
N ARG A 331 11.52 19.26 -26.53
CA ARG A 331 12.32 20.41 -26.08
C ARG A 331 13.26 20.00 -24.97
N VAL A 332 14.50 20.48 -25.06
CA VAL A 332 15.52 20.27 -24.03
C VAL A 332 16.16 21.60 -23.68
N TYR A 333 16.18 21.96 -22.40
CA TYR A 333 16.67 23.26 -21.96
C TYR A 333 17.18 23.22 -20.51
N PRO A 334 18.14 24.08 -20.13
CA PRO A 334 18.56 24.18 -18.73
C PRO A 334 17.43 24.73 -17.85
N PHE A 335 17.20 24.13 -16.69
CA PHE A 335 16.18 24.63 -15.76
C PHE A 335 16.58 26.00 -15.19
N ALA A 336 15.78 27.02 -15.48
CA ALA A 336 16.00 28.40 -15.04
C ALA A 336 15.00 28.86 -13.96
N GLY A 337 14.44 27.92 -13.19
CA GLY A 337 13.56 28.21 -12.05
C GLY A 337 12.06 28.07 -12.33
N THR A 338 11.66 28.01 -13.60
CA THR A 338 10.29 27.68 -14.03
C THR A 338 10.34 26.72 -15.22
N PHE A 339 9.23 26.02 -15.44
CA PHE A 339 8.97 25.34 -16.70
C PHE A 339 8.37 26.34 -17.69
N ALA A 340 8.62 26.13 -18.99
CA ALA A 340 7.96 26.92 -20.00
C ALA A 340 6.64 26.23 -20.39
N ASP A 341 5.70 26.98 -20.97
CA ASP A 341 4.36 26.48 -21.27
C ASP A 341 4.46 25.22 -22.14
N ALA A 342 3.97 24.09 -21.60
CA ALA A 342 4.00 22.81 -22.26
C ALA A 342 2.78 22.69 -23.19
N ALA A 343 3.02 22.49 -24.49
CA ALA A 343 1.97 22.22 -25.46
C ALA A 343 1.91 20.71 -25.71
N GLY A 344 1.00 20.01 -25.02
CA GLY A 344 0.81 18.56 -25.20
C GLY A 344 0.13 18.23 -26.53
N ARG A 345 0.61 17.19 -27.22
CA ARG A 345 -0.04 16.56 -28.37
C ARG A 345 -0.18 15.08 -28.03
N GLY A 346 -1.41 14.57 -27.97
CA GLY A 346 -1.73 13.34 -27.23
C GLY A 346 -0.90 12.09 -27.57
N GLY A 347 -0.72 11.24 -26.55
CA GLY A 347 0.05 9.99 -26.58
C GLY A 347 1.23 10.02 -25.59
N THR A 348 1.64 8.86 -25.07
CA THR A 348 2.74 8.77 -24.08
C THR A 348 3.68 7.62 -24.42
N ASP A 349 4.97 7.92 -24.53
CA ASP A 349 6.07 6.95 -24.65
C ASP A 349 7.21 7.36 -23.71
N LEU A 350 7.53 6.52 -22.72
CA LEU A 350 8.51 6.84 -21.70
C LEU A 350 9.95 6.51 -22.13
N ARG A 351 10.13 5.91 -23.31
CA ARG A 351 11.43 5.46 -23.85
C ARG A 351 12.34 6.56 -24.40
N PRO A 352 11.86 7.59 -25.14
CA PRO A 352 12.71 8.54 -25.86
C PRO A 352 13.82 9.20 -25.02
N VAL A 353 13.54 9.52 -23.76
CA VAL A 353 14.49 10.12 -22.81
C VAL A 353 15.66 9.19 -22.46
N PHE A 354 15.48 7.88 -22.64
CA PHE A 354 16.45 6.84 -22.31
C PHE A 354 17.15 6.26 -23.53
N GLU A 355 16.88 6.77 -24.74
CA GLU A 355 17.57 6.31 -25.94
C GLU A 355 19.09 6.58 -25.83
N PRO A 356 19.95 5.64 -26.26
CA PRO A 356 21.40 5.73 -26.06
C PRO A 356 22.02 7.02 -26.59
N GLU A 357 21.56 7.50 -27.75
CA GLU A 357 22.04 8.72 -28.39
C GLU A 357 21.74 9.95 -27.52
N PHE A 358 20.52 10.02 -26.98
CA PHE A 358 20.06 11.11 -26.13
C PHE A 358 20.82 11.16 -24.81
N LEU A 359 21.04 10.00 -24.17
CA LEU A 359 21.82 9.90 -22.94
C LEU A 359 23.30 10.23 -23.18
N ALA A 360 23.86 9.85 -24.33
CA ALA A 360 25.25 10.13 -24.69
C ALA A 360 25.51 11.62 -24.95
N GLU A 361 24.53 12.33 -25.51
CA GLU A 361 24.56 13.77 -25.75
C GLU A 361 24.55 14.56 -24.42
N HIS A 362 23.58 14.29 -23.55
CA HIS A 362 23.38 15.09 -22.33
C HIS A 362 24.19 14.61 -21.12
N ARG A 363 24.70 13.36 -21.15
CA ARG A 363 25.54 12.73 -20.12
C ARG A 363 25.03 12.98 -18.69
N PRO A 364 23.76 12.68 -18.37
CA PRO A 364 23.23 12.88 -17.03
C PRO A 364 23.87 11.89 -16.03
N ASP A 365 24.12 12.35 -14.81
CA ASP A 365 24.49 11.50 -13.69
C ASP A 365 23.26 10.78 -13.09
N GLY A 366 22.05 11.16 -13.51
CA GLY A 366 20.77 10.55 -13.15
C GLY A 366 19.59 11.20 -13.85
N VAL A 367 18.49 10.46 -14.00
CA VAL A 367 17.23 10.93 -14.59
C VAL A 367 16.15 10.99 -13.52
N VAL A 368 15.42 12.10 -13.45
CA VAL A 368 14.18 12.24 -12.68
C VAL A 368 13.04 12.38 -13.67
N TYR A 369 12.07 11.47 -13.64
CA TYR A 369 10.98 11.45 -14.62
C TYR A 369 9.65 11.70 -13.93
N PHE A 370 8.97 12.77 -14.31
CA PHE A 370 7.61 13.08 -13.88
C PHE A 370 6.61 12.61 -14.93
N THR A 371 5.77 11.63 -14.57
CA THR A 371 4.79 11.00 -15.45
C THR A 371 3.64 10.44 -14.61
N ASP A 372 2.47 10.18 -15.19
CA ASP A 372 1.42 9.40 -14.54
C ASP A 372 1.71 7.88 -14.57
N GLY A 373 2.70 7.46 -15.35
CA GLY A 373 3.10 6.06 -15.53
C GLY A 373 2.37 5.36 -16.68
N GLU A 374 1.60 6.08 -17.50
CA GLU A 374 0.98 5.56 -18.70
C GLU A 374 1.99 5.55 -19.86
N GLY A 375 1.98 4.50 -20.68
CA GLY A 375 2.88 4.38 -21.84
C GLY A 375 4.02 3.36 -21.68
N PRO A 376 4.61 2.92 -22.80
CA PRO A 376 5.67 1.93 -22.80
C PRO A 376 6.97 2.47 -22.22
N TYR A 377 7.69 1.61 -21.52
CA TYR A 377 9.05 1.83 -21.00
C TYR A 377 9.97 0.69 -21.45
N HIS A 378 11.30 0.88 -21.38
CA HIS A 378 12.24 -0.19 -21.70
C HIS A 378 12.12 -1.34 -20.68
N LYS A 379 12.18 -2.58 -21.14
CA LYS A 379 12.15 -3.76 -20.24
C LYS A 379 13.44 -3.90 -19.41
N SER A 380 14.55 -3.39 -19.92
CA SER A 380 15.87 -3.43 -19.27
C SER A 380 16.31 -2.02 -18.85
N PRO A 381 17.07 -1.88 -17.75
CA PRO A 381 17.50 -0.57 -17.26
C PRO A 381 18.54 0.07 -18.20
N PRO A 382 18.43 1.37 -18.52
CA PRO A 382 19.30 2.08 -19.47
C PRO A 382 20.68 2.48 -18.91
N GLY A 383 21.16 1.83 -17.85
CA GLY A 383 22.48 2.09 -17.25
C GLY A 383 22.64 3.41 -16.49
N VAL A 384 21.65 4.30 -16.56
CA VAL A 384 21.58 5.55 -15.78
C VAL A 384 20.65 5.37 -14.56
N PRO A 385 21.03 5.85 -13.35
CA PRO A 385 20.12 5.84 -12.21
C PRO A 385 18.87 6.66 -12.53
N THR A 386 17.70 6.13 -12.21
CA THR A 386 16.41 6.77 -12.51
C THR A 386 15.54 6.86 -11.26
N LEU A 387 14.93 8.03 -11.06
CA LEU A 387 13.86 8.27 -10.10
C LEU A 387 12.57 8.60 -10.86
N TRP A 388 11.59 7.72 -10.79
CA TRP A 388 10.24 7.92 -11.27
C TRP A 388 9.42 8.63 -10.20
N VAL A 389 8.87 9.79 -10.54
CA VAL A 389 7.97 10.57 -9.69
C VAL A 389 6.59 10.53 -10.34
N LEU A 390 5.75 9.63 -9.83
CA LEU A 390 4.44 9.36 -10.40
C LEU A 390 3.45 10.45 -9.99
N THR A 391 2.77 11.09 -10.94
CA THR A 391 1.74 12.11 -10.63
C THR A 391 0.42 11.49 -10.21
N LYS A 392 0.14 10.28 -10.69
CA LYS A 392 -1.05 9.48 -10.33
C LYS A 392 -0.64 8.26 -9.52
N ASN A 393 -1.51 7.82 -8.63
CA ASN A 393 -1.29 6.61 -7.84
C ASN A 393 -1.73 5.35 -8.61
N TRP A 394 -1.36 5.25 -9.89
CA TRP A 394 -1.67 4.10 -10.71
C TRP A 394 -0.57 3.03 -10.58
N PRO A 395 -0.90 1.74 -10.85
CA PRO A 395 0.10 0.67 -10.86
C PRO A 395 1.15 0.88 -11.96
N PHE A 396 2.30 1.43 -11.61
CA PHE A 396 3.45 1.57 -12.52
C PHE A 396 4.40 0.37 -12.39
N ARG A 397 4.37 -0.54 -13.37
CA ARG A 397 5.07 -1.84 -13.32
C ARG A 397 6.50 -1.83 -13.88
N CYS A 398 7.11 -0.66 -14.06
CA CYS A 398 8.50 -0.58 -14.53
C CYS A 398 9.44 -1.29 -13.53
N PRO A 399 10.19 -2.31 -13.96
CA PRO A 399 10.96 -3.17 -13.04
C PRO A 399 12.26 -2.52 -12.54
N TRP A 400 12.57 -1.29 -12.97
CA TRP A 400 13.80 -0.59 -12.65
C TRP A 400 13.56 0.88 -12.30
N GLY A 401 14.58 1.48 -11.68
CA GLY A 401 14.49 2.81 -11.11
C GLY A 401 13.84 2.83 -9.73
N GLN A 402 14.07 3.91 -8.99
CA GLN A 402 13.35 4.19 -7.75
C GLN A 402 12.03 4.84 -8.09
N GLN A 403 10.96 4.55 -7.34
CA GLN A 403 9.63 5.09 -7.59
C GLN A 403 9.14 5.85 -6.35
N THR A 404 8.55 7.02 -6.58
CA THR A 404 7.86 7.82 -5.57
C THR A 404 6.59 8.44 -6.19
N LEU A 405 5.74 9.03 -5.35
CA LEU A 405 4.47 9.64 -5.76
C LEU A 405 4.53 11.14 -5.50
N LEU A 406 4.23 11.95 -6.52
CA LEU A 406 4.02 13.38 -6.41
C LEU A 406 2.77 13.60 -5.56
N ARG A 407 2.96 13.98 -4.30
CA ARG A 407 1.88 14.43 -3.43
C ARG A 407 2.01 15.94 -3.34
N GLY A 408 0.91 16.65 -3.64
CA GLY A 408 0.82 18.08 -3.41
C GLY A 408 1.20 18.37 -1.96
N THR A 409 2.15 19.29 -1.77
CA THR A 409 2.42 19.86 -0.46
C THR A 409 1.12 20.44 0.09
N ARG A 410 0.73 19.99 1.28
CA ARG A 410 -0.44 20.48 2.02
C ARG A 410 -0.44 21.99 2.16
#